data_AF-A0A354XKN4-F1
#
_entry.id   AF-A0A354XKN4-F1
#
_cell.length_a   1.000
_cell.length_b   1.000
_cell.length_c   1.000
_cell.angle_alpha   90.00
_cell.angle_beta   90.00
_cell.angle_gamma   90.00
#
_symmetry.space_group_name_H-M   'P 1'
#
loop_
_entity.id
_entity.type
_entity.pdbx_description
1 polymer ?
#
loop_
_entity_poly.entity_id
_entity_poly.type
_entity_poly.pdbx_seq_one_letter_code
_entity_poly.pdbx_strand_id
1 'polypeptide(L)' 'MNILFDERLDGELVHRDKAEVLSDLQGAVPSLTLLHREEDLRPFECDGLAAYRVLP' A
#
# COMPACT_ATOMS: atom_id res chain seq x y z
N MET A 1 -5.17 -16.35 -5.55
CA MET A 1 -3.72 -16.36 -5.34
C MET A 1 -3.46 -15.42 -4.18
N ASN A 2 -2.95 -15.91 -3.05
CA ASN A 2 -2.69 -15.08 -1.88
C ASN A 2 -1.19 -14.81 -1.82
N ILE A 3 -0.79 -13.54 -1.78
CA ILE A 3 0.62 -13.15 -1.64
C ILE A 3 0.79 -12.84 -0.15
N LEU A 4 1.34 -13.80 0.57
CA LEU A 4 1.62 -13.64 2.00
C LEU A 4 3.04 -13.12 2.15
N PHE A 5 3.20 -12.19 3.10
CA PHE A 5 4.52 -11.74 3.52
C PHE A 5 5.34 -12.91 4.10
N ASP A 6 6.59 -13.05 3.67
CA ASP A 6 7.58 -13.96 4.22
C ASP A 6 8.89 -13.18 4.44
N GLU A 7 9.21 -12.90 5.71
CA GLU A 7 10.41 -12.15 6.10
C GLU A 7 11.72 -12.73 5.52
N ARG A 8 11.77 -14.05 5.26
CA ARG A 8 12.96 -14.68 4.66
C ARG A 8 13.15 -14.30 3.19
N LEU A 9 12.07 -13.95 2.51
CA LEU A 9 12.05 -13.57 1.09
C LEU A 9 11.99 -12.05 0.92
N ASP A 10 11.16 -11.38 1.71
CA ASP A 10 10.83 -9.95 1.60
C ASP A 10 11.74 -9.06 2.46
N GLY A 11 12.45 -9.64 3.44
CA GLY A 11 13.25 -8.91 4.42
C GLY A 11 12.43 -8.39 5.61
N GLU A 12 13.10 -7.72 6.54
CA GLU A 12 12.47 -7.13 7.73
C GLU A 12 11.46 -6.03 7.33
N LEU A 13 10.24 -6.12 7.86
CA LEU A 13 9.23 -5.06 7.73
C LEU A 13 9.61 -3.87 8.60
N VAL A 14 10.17 -2.84 7.98
CA VAL A 14 10.44 -1.58 8.66
C VAL A 14 9.13 -0.83 8.87
N HIS A 15 8.81 -0.53 10.13
CA HIS A 15 7.67 0.32 10.44
C HIS A 15 7.94 1.75 9.96
N ARG A 16 7.06 2.27 9.10
CA ARG A 16 7.11 3.63 8.58
C ARG A 16 5.84 4.36 8.94
N ASP A 17 5.98 5.64 9.28
CA ASP A 17 4.83 6.49 9.49
C ASP A 17 4.11 6.75 8.16
N LYS A 18 2.78 6.60 8.15
CA LYS A 18 1.97 6.76 6.94
C LYS A 18 2.09 8.18 6.34
N ALA A 19 2.20 9.21 7.17
CA ALA A 19 2.29 10.58 6.70
C ALA A 19 3.65 10.88 6.06
N GLU A 20 4.74 10.30 6.58
CA GLU A 20 6.08 10.36 5.96
C GLU A 20 6.04 9.77 4.55
N VAL A 21 5.53 8.54 4.41
CA VAL A 21 5.41 7.85 3.11
C VAL A 21 4.55 8.65 2.13
N LEU A 22 3.43 9.21 2.60
CA LEU A 22 2.55 10.01 1.76
C LEU A 22 3.25 11.27 1.25
N SER A 23 3.98 11.98 2.12
CA SER A 23 4.75 13.17 1.75
C SER A 23 5.80 12.85 0.68
N ASP A 24 6.56 11.76 0.86
CA ASP A 24 7.59 11.34 -0.10
C ASP A 24 6.97 10.99 -1.47
N LEU A 25 5.84 10.29 -1.48
CA LEU A 25 5.13 9.96 -2.72
C LEU A 25 4.58 11.22 -3.40
N GLN A 26 4.03 12.19 -2.67
CA GLN A 26 3.56 13.45 -3.27
C GLN A 26 4.69 14.21 -3.97
N GLY A 27 5.90 14.18 -3.39
CA GLY A 27 7.09 14.77 -4.01
C GLY A 27 7.57 14.00 -5.25
N ALA A 28 7.49 12.66 -5.21
CA ALA A 28 7.97 11.80 -6.30
C ALA A 28 7.02 11.77 -7.50
N VAL A 29 5.70 11.85 -7.28
CA VAL A 29 4.68 11.79 -8.34
C VAL A 29 3.71 12.98 -8.29
N PRO A 30 4.20 14.22 -8.48
CA PRO A 30 3.41 15.43 -8.26
C PRO A 30 2.22 15.58 -9.23
N SER A 31 2.22 14.86 -10.36
CA SER A 31 1.15 14.89 -11.35
C SER A 31 0.05 13.85 -11.13
N LEU A 32 0.18 12.99 -10.11
CA LEU A 32 -0.78 11.92 -9.83
C LEU A 32 -1.62 12.25 -8.60
N THR A 33 -2.88 11.81 -8.64
CA THR A 33 -3.73 11.82 -7.45
C THR A 33 -3.43 10.58 -6.62
N LEU A 34 -2.93 10.79 -5.41
CA LEU A 34 -2.71 9.70 -4.45
C LEU A 34 -3.98 9.41 -3.67
N LEU A 35 -4.39 8.14 -3.69
CA LEU A 35 -5.47 7.61 -2.87
C LEU A 35 -4.88 7.19 -1.51
N HIS A 36 -5.32 7.85 -0.44
CA HIS A 36 -4.72 7.64 0.89
C HIS A 36 -5.72 7.73 2.05
N ARG A 37 -6.98 8.10 1.78
CA ARG A 37 -8.04 8.13 2.79
C ARG A 37 -8.46 6.71 3.13
N GLU A 38 -9.04 6.51 4.31
CA GLU A 38 -9.38 5.17 4.77
C GLU A 38 -10.34 4.46 3.80
N GLU A 39 -11.32 5.18 3.27
CA GLU A 39 -12.29 4.69 2.29
C GLU A 39 -11.65 4.29 0.95
N ASP A 40 -10.63 5.04 0.50
CA ASP A 40 -9.96 4.79 -0.78
C ASP A 40 -9.00 3.60 -0.73
N LEU A 41 -8.60 3.19 0.48
CA LEU A 41 -7.70 2.06 0.72
C LEU A 41 -8.44 0.73 0.85
N ARG A 42 -9.78 0.74 0.81
CA ARG A 42 -10.58 -0.47 0.83
C ARG A 42 -10.64 -1.06 -0.58
N PRO A 43 -10.30 -2.33 -0.78
CA PRO A 43 -10.41 -2.96 -2.09
C PRO A 43 -11.86 -2.91 -2.58
N PHE A 44 -12.05 -2.46 -3.82
CA PHE A 44 -13.34 -2.53 -4.50
C PHE A 44 -13.55 -3.95 -5.06
N GLU A 45 -14.80 -4.37 -5.22
CA GLU A 45 -15.09 -5.73 -5.72
C GLU A 45 -14.59 -5.96 -7.16
N CYS A 46 -14.44 -4.89 -7.94
CA CYS A 46 -14.13 -4.92 -9.37
C CYS A 46 -12.72 -4.42 -9.75
N ASP A 47 -11.90 -4.01 -8.79
CA ASP A 47 -10.59 -3.39 -9.08
C ASP A 47 -9.47 -4.39 -9.40
N GLY A 48 -9.72 -5.70 -9.24
CA GLY A 48 -8.71 -6.74 -9.43
C GLY A 48 -7.61 -6.74 -8.36
N LEU A 49 -7.70 -5.89 -7.33
CA LEU A 49 -6.74 -5.73 -6.23
C LEU A 49 -6.97 -6.73 -5.10
N ALA A 50 -7.60 -7.88 -5.40
CA ALA A 50 -7.87 -8.94 -4.42
C ALA A 50 -6.59 -9.46 -3.73
N ALA A 51 -5.42 -9.29 -4.36
CA ALA A 51 -4.12 -9.62 -3.79
C ALA A 51 -3.74 -8.77 -2.57
N TYR A 52 -4.30 -7.56 -2.43
CA TYR A 52 -4.02 -6.62 -1.32
C TYR A 52 -5.06 -6.70 -0.19
N ARG A 53 -5.92 -7.73 -0.20
CA ARG A 53 -6.91 -7.97 0.89
C ARG A 53 -6.27 -8.45 2.18
N VAL A 54 -5.01 -8.86 2.13
CA VAL A 54 -4.22 -9.24 3.30
C VAL A 54 -3.20 -8.13 3.51
N LEU A 55 -3.37 -7.38 4.59
CA LEU A 55 -2.33 -6.52 5.11
C LEU A 55 -1.29 -7.40 5.82
N PRO A 56 0.02 -7.14 5.66
CA PRO A 56 1.04 -7.77 6.49
C PRO A 56 0.82 -7.48 7.98
#